data_AF-A0A9P9QLC4-F1
#
_entry.id   AF-A0A9P9QLC4-F1
#
_cell.length_a   1.000
_cell.length_b   1.000
_cell.length_c   1.000
_cell.angle_alpha   90.00
_cell.angle_beta   90.00
_cell.angle_gamma   90.00
#
_symmetry.space_group_name_H-M   'P 1'
#
loop_
_entity.id
_entity.type
_entity.pdbx_description
1 polymer ?
#
loop_
_entity_poly.entity_id
_entity_poly.type
_entity_poly.pdbx_seq_one_letter_code
_entity_poly.pdbx_strand_id
1 'polypeptide(L)'
;MWLIPNGLPDHGHPSWGGWGGRHNPVTWLKDLSREYGMSYDTVVTKTVLRYTSVQSTVWRWRDAFRDDFAARMHWTLHQNYSAATHPPIVNVNGSEGPEALHVTIPPGASITLDASETIDVDHPSDISQLEFEWSFYLEAGYQFDYGAKLDYIRIEPLLPPPGTDGKLSLNAAGFEDVAFGPAVSVTNLVPNLPKLKGRGWHVVLQVRTKKGPYPITRYKQIVIKSE
;
A
#
# COMPACT_ATOMS: atom_id res chain seq x y z
N MET A 1 -0.10 -14.53 -8.02
CA MET A 1 -1.01 -13.49 -7.49
C MET A 1 -0.86 -12.11 -8.16
N TRP A 2 -0.04 -11.93 -9.20
CA TRP A 2 0.07 -10.65 -9.95
C TRP A 2 -1.12 -10.33 -10.86
N LEU A 3 -2.02 -11.30 -11.06
CA LEU A 3 -3.17 -11.20 -11.97
C LEU A 3 -4.45 -10.71 -11.30
N ILE A 4 -4.44 -10.51 -9.98
CA ILE A 4 -5.58 -9.94 -9.26
C ILE A 4 -5.36 -8.42 -9.23
N PRO A 5 -6.25 -7.60 -9.84
CA PRO A 5 -6.12 -6.15 -9.86
C PRO A 5 -6.53 -5.58 -8.49
N ASN A 6 -5.64 -5.71 -7.51
CA ASN A 6 -5.88 -5.23 -6.15
C ASN A 6 -5.27 -3.84 -5.88
N GLY A 7 -4.58 -3.24 -6.86
CA GLY A 7 -4.02 -1.89 -6.81
C GLY A 7 -2.67 -1.73 -6.12
N LEU A 8 -2.04 -2.86 -5.74
CA LEU A 8 -0.69 -2.89 -5.15
C LEU A 8 0.42 -3.18 -6.18
N PRO A 9 0.30 -4.17 -7.10
CA PRO A 9 1.31 -4.43 -8.11
C PRO A 9 1.18 -3.52 -9.32
N ASP A 10 2.32 -3.22 -9.94
CA ASP A 10 2.40 -2.69 -11.31
C ASP A 10 3.17 -3.67 -12.20
N HIS A 11 2.57 -4.09 -13.32
CA HIS A 11 3.13 -5.12 -14.20
C HIS A 11 4.43 -4.67 -14.90
N GLY A 12 4.61 -3.36 -15.12
CA GLY A 12 5.83 -2.77 -15.67
C GLY A 12 6.92 -2.58 -14.61
N HIS A 13 6.57 -2.65 -13.33
CA HIS A 13 7.49 -2.43 -12.21
C HIS A 13 7.45 -3.57 -11.18
N PRO A 14 8.05 -4.76 -11.48
CA PRO A 14 8.11 -5.90 -10.55
C PRO A 14 8.74 -5.57 -9.18
N SER A 15 9.54 -4.51 -9.13
CA SER A 15 10.22 -4.03 -7.93
C SER A 15 9.33 -3.25 -6.96
N TRP A 16 8.09 -2.91 -7.33
CA TRP A 16 7.16 -2.19 -6.46
C TRP A 16 6.45 -3.11 -5.45
N GLY A 17 6.53 -4.42 -5.68
CA GLY A 17 5.98 -5.42 -4.77
C GLY A 17 4.47 -5.62 -4.93
N GLY A 18 3.96 -6.61 -4.22
CA GLY A 18 2.56 -7.00 -4.25
C GLY A 18 2.36 -8.34 -3.57
N TRP A 19 1.15 -8.90 -3.68
CA TRP A 19 0.84 -10.21 -3.10
C TRP A 19 1.72 -11.34 -3.66
N GLY A 20 2.27 -11.17 -4.87
CA GLY A 20 3.21 -12.11 -5.48
C GLY A 20 4.68 -11.89 -5.11
N GLY A 21 4.98 -11.02 -4.15
CA GLY A 21 6.34 -10.67 -3.74
C GLY A 21 6.92 -9.51 -4.55
N ARG A 22 8.18 -9.18 -4.28
CA ARG A 22 8.91 -8.05 -4.88
C ARG A 22 10.17 -8.54 -5.56
N HIS A 23 10.40 -8.05 -6.78
CA HIS A 23 11.51 -8.52 -7.61
C HIS A 23 12.34 -7.36 -8.13
N ASN A 24 13.64 -7.41 -7.86
CA ASN A 24 14.59 -6.38 -8.27
C ASN A 24 15.42 -6.92 -9.45
N PRO A 25 15.88 -6.04 -10.34
CA PRO A 25 16.80 -6.46 -11.40
C PRO A 25 18.07 -7.06 -10.77
N VAL A 26 18.49 -8.22 -11.28
CA VAL A 26 19.71 -8.92 -10.81
C VAL A 26 20.96 -8.14 -11.23
N THR A 27 20.91 -7.49 -12.37
CA THR A 27 21.98 -6.64 -12.92
C THR A 27 21.51 -5.21 -13.10
N TRP A 28 22.39 -4.25 -12.83
CA TRP A 28 22.18 -2.81 -13.05
C TRP A 28 22.29 -2.44 -14.54
N LEU A 29 22.96 -3.28 -15.31
CA LEU A 29 23.25 -3.08 -16.72
C LEU A 29 22.09 -3.67 -17.53
N LYS A 30 21.14 -2.80 -17.91
CA LYS A 30 19.89 -3.14 -18.63
C LYS A 30 20.14 -3.83 -19.98
N ASP A 31 21.35 -3.72 -20.51
CA ASP A 31 21.84 -4.28 -21.78
C ASP A 31 22.38 -5.71 -21.65
N LEU A 32 22.75 -6.16 -20.45
CA LEU A 32 23.32 -7.50 -20.24
C LEU A 32 22.27 -8.57 -19.97
N SER A 33 21.27 -8.30 -19.11
CA SER A 33 20.14 -9.20 -18.92
C SER A 33 18.93 -8.47 -18.32
N ARG A 34 17.72 -8.89 -18.68
CA ARG A 34 16.46 -8.45 -18.06
C ARG A 34 15.98 -9.44 -17.00
N GLU A 35 16.92 -9.93 -16.20
CA GLU A 35 16.65 -10.91 -15.16
C GLU A 35 16.23 -10.20 -13.88
N TYR A 36 15.19 -10.76 -13.24
CA TYR A 36 14.65 -10.27 -11.98
C TYR A 36 14.80 -11.35 -10.92
N GLY A 37 15.40 -10.98 -9.78
CA GLY A 37 15.58 -11.83 -8.63
C GLY A 37 14.61 -11.46 -7.52
N MET A 38 14.37 -12.40 -6.59
CA MET A 38 13.62 -12.10 -5.38
C MET A 38 14.33 -11.00 -4.57
N SER A 39 13.54 -10.06 -4.08
CA SER A 39 14.03 -9.01 -3.18
C SER A 39 13.74 -9.36 -1.73
N TYR A 40 14.19 -8.51 -0.81
CA TYR A 40 13.93 -8.65 0.62
C TYR A 40 13.06 -7.49 1.10
N ASP A 41 12.12 -7.77 1.99
CA ASP A 41 11.40 -6.74 2.73
C ASP A 41 11.63 -6.96 4.23
N THR A 42 11.52 -5.89 5.00
CA THR A 42 11.58 -5.92 6.46
C THR A 42 10.17 -5.78 7.02
N VAL A 43 9.73 -6.79 7.78
CA VAL A 43 8.45 -6.79 8.49
C VAL A 43 8.71 -6.65 9.97
N VAL A 44 8.04 -5.70 10.62
CA VAL A 44 8.06 -5.55 12.08
C VAL A 44 6.90 -6.34 12.67
N THR A 45 7.18 -7.20 13.64
CA THR A 45 6.16 -7.99 14.33
C THR A 45 5.58 -7.23 15.53
N LYS A 46 4.46 -7.73 16.06
CA LYS A 46 3.86 -7.21 17.31
C LYS A 46 4.80 -7.26 18.52
N THR A 47 5.81 -8.13 18.50
CA THR A 47 6.86 -8.21 19.52
C THR A 47 8.04 -7.26 19.23
N VAL A 48 7.88 -6.34 18.28
CA VAL A 48 8.87 -5.33 17.85
C VAL A 48 10.16 -5.98 17.28
N LEU A 49 10.06 -7.22 16.81
CA LEU A 49 11.16 -7.89 16.12
C LEU A 49 11.10 -7.58 14.62
N ARG A 50 12.25 -7.25 14.04
CA ARG A 50 12.39 -6.98 12.60
C ARG A 50 12.85 -8.25 11.88
N TYR A 51 12.08 -8.68 10.88
CA TYR A 51 12.43 -9.82 10.03
C TYR A 51 12.63 -9.38 8.58
N THR A 52 13.88 -9.43 8.14
CA THR A 52 14.25 -9.18 6.74
C THR A 52 14.41 -10.50 6.01
N SER A 53 13.57 -10.77 5.03
CA SER A 53 13.61 -12.02 4.27
C SER A 53 12.95 -11.88 2.89
N VAL A 54 13.21 -12.83 1.99
CA VAL A 54 12.49 -12.89 0.70
C VAL A 54 11.01 -13.21 0.91
N GLN A 55 10.71 -14.04 1.92
CA GLN A 55 9.35 -14.41 2.29
C GLN A 55 8.57 -13.23 2.84
N SER A 56 9.25 -12.26 3.47
CA SER A 56 8.64 -11.03 3.99
C SER A 56 7.93 -10.24 2.90
N THR A 57 8.41 -10.28 1.65
CA THR A 57 7.79 -9.59 0.50
C THR A 57 6.37 -10.08 0.18
N VAL A 58 6.04 -11.31 0.60
CA VAL A 58 4.70 -11.93 0.45
C VAL A 58 3.97 -11.96 1.80
N TRP A 59 4.67 -12.30 2.88
CA TRP A 59 4.10 -12.50 4.20
C TRP A 59 3.31 -11.28 4.67
N ARG A 60 3.81 -10.04 4.51
CA ARG A 60 3.07 -8.85 4.96
C ARG A 60 1.66 -8.72 4.40
N TRP A 61 1.39 -9.34 3.25
CA TRP A 61 0.09 -9.29 2.58
C TRP A 61 -0.78 -10.52 2.82
N ARG A 62 -0.34 -11.45 3.68
CA ARG A 62 -0.90 -12.79 3.81
C ARG A 62 -2.35 -12.82 4.28
N ASP A 63 -2.69 -11.97 5.23
CA ASP A 63 -4.04 -11.95 5.75
C ASP A 63 -5.01 -11.45 4.66
N ALA A 64 -4.64 -10.38 3.94
CA ALA A 64 -5.43 -9.82 2.85
C ALA A 64 -5.69 -10.82 1.71
N PHE A 65 -4.69 -11.56 1.22
CA PHE A 65 -4.93 -12.52 0.13
C PHE A 65 -5.68 -13.78 0.58
N ARG A 66 -5.57 -14.16 1.87
CA ARG A 66 -6.35 -15.26 2.44
C ARG A 66 -7.82 -14.87 2.57
N ASP A 67 -8.07 -13.67 3.06
CA ASP A 67 -9.43 -13.13 3.21
C ASP A 67 -10.09 -12.92 1.84
N ASP A 68 -9.36 -12.41 0.83
CA ASP A 68 -9.88 -12.26 -0.55
C ASP A 68 -10.24 -13.63 -1.16
N PHE A 69 -9.41 -14.66 -0.94
CA PHE A 69 -9.73 -16.02 -1.37
C PHE A 69 -10.96 -16.58 -0.65
N ALA A 70 -11.04 -16.41 0.67
CA ALA A 70 -12.17 -16.87 1.46
C ALA A 70 -13.48 -16.18 1.06
N ALA A 71 -13.45 -14.87 0.82
CA ALA A 71 -14.59 -14.11 0.32
C ALA A 71 -15.05 -14.63 -1.06
N ARG A 72 -14.12 -14.92 -1.97
CA ARG A 72 -14.45 -15.51 -3.28
C ARG A 72 -15.01 -16.92 -3.18
N MET A 73 -14.57 -17.72 -2.22
CA MET A 73 -15.23 -19.01 -1.92
C MET A 73 -16.63 -18.78 -1.35
N HIS A 74 -16.82 -17.76 -0.52
CA HIS A 74 -18.13 -17.41 0.01
C HIS A 74 -19.12 -17.02 -1.10
N TRP A 75 -18.64 -16.39 -2.18
CA TRP A 75 -19.45 -16.07 -3.37
C TRP A 75 -20.02 -17.32 -4.04
N THR A 76 -19.32 -18.46 -4.00
CA THR A 76 -19.81 -19.69 -4.65
C THR A 76 -20.88 -20.41 -3.84
N LEU A 77 -21.01 -20.08 -2.55
CA LEU A 77 -21.98 -20.67 -1.63
C LEU A 77 -23.32 -19.91 -1.61
N HIS A 78 -23.37 -18.71 -2.19
CA HIS A 78 -24.52 -17.82 -2.10
C HIS A 78 -24.94 -17.33 -3.49
N GLN A 79 -26.24 -17.38 -3.78
CA GLN A 79 -26.78 -16.82 -5.05
C GLN A 79 -27.03 -15.32 -4.96
N ASN A 80 -27.21 -14.78 -3.75
CA ASN A 80 -27.51 -13.37 -3.54
C ASN A 80 -26.22 -12.57 -3.40
N TYR A 81 -26.09 -11.49 -4.18
CA TYR A 81 -24.97 -10.56 -4.09
C TYR A 81 -24.80 -10.02 -2.67
N SER A 82 -25.88 -9.58 -2.02
CA SER A 82 -25.80 -9.00 -0.67
C SER A 82 -25.26 -9.95 0.41
N ALA A 83 -25.27 -11.27 0.18
CA ALA A 83 -24.85 -12.27 1.16
C ALA A 83 -23.32 -12.41 1.30
N ALA A 84 -22.53 -11.77 0.44
CA ALA A 84 -21.08 -11.80 0.54
C ALA A 84 -20.43 -10.43 0.40
N THR A 85 -19.16 -10.34 0.80
CA THR A 85 -18.36 -9.11 0.77
C THR A 85 -17.70 -8.92 -0.58
N HIS A 86 -17.68 -7.68 -1.07
CA HIS A 86 -17.14 -7.30 -2.37
C HIS A 86 -16.00 -6.29 -2.23
N PRO A 87 -15.09 -6.24 -3.21
CA PRO A 87 -14.00 -5.28 -3.19
C PRO A 87 -14.51 -3.83 -3.31
N PRO A 88 -13.95 -2.90 -2.53
CA PRO A 88 -14.23 -1.49 -2.70
C PRO A 88 -13.56 -0.94 -3.96
N ILE A 89 -14.10 0.16 -4.48
CA ILE A 89 -13.54 0.90 -5.61
C ILE A 89 -12.73 2.07 -5.03
N VAL A 90 -11.41 1.92 -5.01
CA VAL A 90 -10.48 2.90 -4.43
C VAL A 90 -10.38 4.12 -5.35
N ASN A 91 -10.55 5.30 -4.77
CA ASN A 91 -10.35 6.59 -5.41
C ASN A 91 -9.43 7.44 -4.51
N VAL A 92 -8.40 8.06 -5.08
CA VAL A 92 -7.57 9.07 -4.40
C VAL A 92 -7.48 10.30 -5.29
N ASN A 93 -7.98 11.45 -4.82
CA ASN A 93 -7.98 12.73 -5.55
C ASN A 93 -8.52 12.61 -6.98
N GLY A 94 -9.61 11.86 -7.20
CA GLY A 94 -10.21 11.61 -8.52
C GLY A 94 -9.51 10.51 -9.34
N SER A 95 -8.39 9.95 -8.86
CA SER A 95 -7.80 8.76 -9.47
C SER A 95 -8.55 7.53 -8.97
N GLU A 96 -9.56 7.10 -9.71
CA GLU A 96 -10.27 5.84 -9.50
C GLU A 96 -9.48 4.66 -10.08
N GLY A 97 -9.59 3.49 -9.47
CA GLY A 97 -9.07 2.25 -10.03
C GLY A 97 -7.71 1.80 -9.46
N PRO A 98 -7.23 0.61 -9.90
CA PRO A 98 -6.05 -0.04 -9.35
C PRO A 98 -4.73 0.57 -9.83
N GLU A 99 -4.74 1.47 -10.81
CA GLU A 99 -3.52 2.08 -11.33
C GLU A 99 -2.83 2.95 -10.27
N ALA A 100 -1.49 2.95 -10.29
CA ALA A 100 -0.71 3.78 -9.39
C ALA A 100 -0.91 5.26 -9.70
N LEU A 101 -1.07 6.07 -8.65
CA LEU A 101 -1.14 7.51 -8.74
C LEU A 101 0.28 8.10 -8.73
N HIS A 102 0.63 8.90 -9.73
CA HIS A 102 1.91 9.61 -9.78
C HIS A 102 1.73 11.06 -9.32
N VAL A 103 2.55 11.49 -8.36
CA VAL A 103 2.55 12.87 -7.85
C VAL A 103 3.98 13.42 -7.81
N THR A 104 4.11 14.73 -8.04
CA THR A 104 5.37 15.44 -7.86
C THR A 104 5.27 16.29 -6.61
N ILE A 105 6.19 16.09 -5.67
CA ILE A 105 6.27 16.87 -4.43
C ILE A 105 7.71 17.36 -4.28
N PRO A 106 7.97 18.68 -4.33
CA PRO A 106 9.30 19.22 -4.05
C PRO A 106 9.77 18.88 -2.62
N PRO A 107 11.08 18.76 -2.35
CA PRO A 107 11.58 18.57 -1.01
C PRO A 107 11.13 19.70 -0.06
N GLY A 108 10.62 19.33 1.11
CA GLY A 108 10.05 20.23 2.11
C GLY A 108 8.58 20.60 1.87
N ALA A 109 8.01 20.30 0.71
CA ALA A 109 6.60 20.56 0.41
C ALA A 109 5.70 19.40 0.84
N SER A 110 4.40 19.70 0.97
CA SER A 110 3.37 18.72 1.28
C SER A 110 2.20 18.81 0.30
N ILE A 111 1.47 17.69 0.17
CA ILE A 111 0.21 17.60 -0.56
C ILE A 111 -0.82 16.88 0.29
N THR A 112 -2.10 17.15 0.01
CA THR A 112 -3.21 16.37 0.56
C THR A 112 -3.53 15.21 -0.38
N LEU A 113 -3.58 13.99 0.17
CA LEU A 113 -4.15 12.82 -0.47
C LEU A 113 -5.47 12.51 0.22
N ASP A 114 -6.57 12.52 -0.54
CA ASP A 114 -7.92 12.30 -0.05
C ASP A 114 -8.55 11.11 -0.79
N ALA A 115 -8.94 10.10 -0.01
CA ALA A 115 -9.60 8.88 -0.45
C ALA A 115 -11.08 8.81 -0.06
N SER A 116 -11.67 9.92 0.40
CA SER A 116 -13.06 10.00 0.84
C SER A 116 -14.09 9.70 -0.25
N GLU A 117 -13.70 9.75 -1.53
CA GLU A 117 -14.54 9.35 -2.65
C GLU A 117 -14.48 7.83 -2.96
N THR A 118 -13.79 7.05 -2.14
CA THR A 118 -13.76 5.58 -2.27
C THR A 118 -15.14 4.99 -1.97
N ILE A 119 -15.59 4.08 -2.83
CA ILE A 119 -16.92 3.49 -2.76
C ILE A 119 -16.84 2.07 -2.20
N ASP A 120 -17.56 1.80 -1.10
CA ASP A 120 -17.93 0.44 -0.72
C ASP A 120 -19.13 0.01 -1.58
N VAL A 121 -18.93 -0.93 -2.50
CA VAL A 121 -20.01 -1.40 -3.38
C VAL A 121 -21.11 -2.15 -2.62
N ASP A 122 -20.82 -2.66 -1.41
CA ASP A 122 -21.82 -3.26 -0.54
C ASP A 122 -22.60 -2.22 0.27
N HIS A 123 -22.01 -1.05 0.52
CA HIS A 123 -22.63 0.07 1.22
C HIS A 123 -22.30 1.42 0.55
N PRO A 124 -22.86 1.72 -0.64
CA PRO A 124 -22.42 2.86 -1.46
C PRO A 124 -22.60 4.24 -0.83
N SER A 125 -23.42 4.36 0.21
CA SER A 125 -23.71 5.60 0.92
C SER A 125 -23.05 5.69 2.31
N ASP A 126 -22.28 4.68 2.72
CA ASP A 126 -21.67 4.62 4.06
C ASP A 126 -20.19 4.27 4.00
N ILE A 127 -19.35 5.30 3.89
CA ILE A 127 -17.89 5.17 3.93
C ILE A 127 -17.37 4.65 5.27
N SER A 128 -18.17 4.70 6.35
CA SER A 128 -17.74 4.20 7.66
C SER A 128 -17.55 2.68 7.69
N GLN A 129 -18.05 1.97 6.68
CA GLN A 129 -17.82 0.55 6.43
C GLN A 129 -16.41 0.25 5.86
N LEU A 130 -15.61 1.29 5.60
CA LEU A 130 -14.23 1.18 5.14
C LEU A 130 -13.23 1.60 6.22
N GLU A 131 -12.08 0.95 6.21
CA GLU A 131 -10.90 1.29 7.00
C GLU A 131 -9.80 1.74 6.05
N PHE A 132 -9.13 2.85 6.38
CA PHE A 132 -8.11 3.47 5.54
C PHE A 132 -6.79 3.55 6.30
N GLU A 133 -5.76 2.87 5.81
CA GLU A 133 -4.40 2.93 6.36
C GLU A 133 -3.43 3.44 5.29
N TRP A 134 -2.55 4.36 5.67
CA TRP A 134 -1.53 4.94 4.82
C TRP A 134 -0.15 4.60 5.37
N SER A 135 0.69 3.98 4.55
CA SER A 135 2.02 3.52 4.96
C SER A 135 3.09 3.92 3.95
N PHE A 136 4.28 4.25 4.43
CA PHE A 136 5.45 4.47 3.58
C PHE A 136 6.12 3.13 3.26
N TYR A 137 6.14 2.75 1.98
CA TYR A 137 6.75 1.51 1.50
C TYR A 137 8.17 1.77 1.00
N LEU A 138 9.09 1.88 1.96
CA LEU A 138 10.49 2.24 1.69
C LEU A 138 11.15 1.32 0.66
N GLU A 139 11.02 0.00 0.79
CA GLU A 139 11.77 -0.95 -0.03
C GLU A 139 11.36 -0.92 -1.51
N ALA A 140 10.16 -0.43 -1.82
CA ALA A 140 9.69 -0.22 -3.20
C ALA A 140 10.39 0.97 -3.88
N GLY A 141 10.66 2.05 -3.13
CA GLY A 141 11.35 3.24 -3.64
C GLY A 141 12.87 3.20 -3.51
N TYR A 142 13.38 2.43 -2.54
CA TYR A 142 14.80 2.36 -2.23
C TYR A 142 15.26 0.91 -2.00
N GLN A 143 15.38 0.21 -3.12
CA GLN A 143 15.67 -1.22 -3.28
C GLN A 143 16.92 -1.77 -2.56
N PHE A 144 17.79 -0.92 -2.01
CA PHE A 144 19.02 -1.32 -1.30
C PHE A 144 18.94 -1.15 0.20
N ASP A 145 17.86 -0.54 0.69
CA ASP A 145 17.73 -0.23 2.09
C ASP A 145 16.72 -1.16 2.73
N TYR A 146 17.24 -2.07 3.54
CA TYR A 146 16.47 -3.12 4.19
C TYR A 146 16.49 -2.86 5.69
N GLY A 147 15.34 -2.48 6.23
CA GLY A 147 15.16 -2.32 7.67
C GLY A 147 15.66 -1.01 8.26
N ALA A 148 16.18 -0.07 7.45
CA ALA A 148 16.34 1.30 7.89
C ALA A 148 14.97 1.95 8.11
N LYS A 149 14.88 2.76 9.16
CA LYS A 149 13.77 3.67 9.38
C LYS A 149 14.19 5.01 8.81
N LEU A 150 13.77 5.30 7.58
CA LEU A 150 14.03 6.56 6.90
C LEU A 150 12.76 7.42 6.92
N ASP A 151 12.83 8.56 7.60
CA ASP A 151 11.73 9.52 7.70
C ASP A 151 11.66 10.43 6.45
N TYR A 152 11.87 9.85 5.26
CA TYR A 152 11.91 10.57 3.99
C TYR A 152 10.53 11.01 3.53
N ILE A 153 9.48 10.29 3.91
CA ILE A 153 8.11 10.65 3.64
C ILE A 153 7.38 10.69 4.99
N ARG A 154 6.85 11.85 5.35
CA ARG A 154 6.03 12.01 6.55
C ARG A 154 4.56 12.00 6.16
N ILE A 155 3.77 11.17 6.82
CA ILE A 155 2.33 11.03 6.59
C ILE A 155 1.60 11.47 7.87
N GLU A 156 0.71 12.45 7.74
CA GLU A 156 -0.03 13.01 8.88
C GLU A 156 -1.54 12.92 8.60
N PRO A 157 -2.34 12.36 9.52
CA PRO A 157 -3.78 12.26 9.33
C PRO A 157 -4.44 13.65 9.33
N LEU A 158 -5.35 13.89 8.39
CA LEU A 158 -6.14 15.13 8.33
C LEU A 158 -7.56 14.93 8.84
N LEU A 159 -8.13 13.75 8.59
CA LEU A 159 -9.49 13.38 9.01
C LEU A 159 -9.45 12.06 9.79
N PRO A 160 -8.89 12.05 11.02
CA PRO A 160 -8.85 10.85 11.83
C PRO A 160 -10.28 10.42 12.23
N PRO A 161 -10.58 9.12 12.27
CA PRO A 161 -11.84 8.63 12.78
C PRO A 161 -12.10 9.02 14.25
N PRO A 162 -13.37 9.21 14.65
CA PRO A 162 -13.71 9.69 15.98
C PRO A 162 -13.08 8.84 17.10
N GLY A 163 -12.47 9.50 18.08
CA GLY A 163 -11.83 8.83 19.22
C GLY A 163 -10.41 8.32 18.96
N THR A 164 -9.81 8.63 17.81
CA THR A 164 -8.42 8.30 17.49
C THR A 164 -7.63 9.57 17.15
N ASP A 165 -6.30 9.53 17.29
CA ASP A 165 -5.38 10.56 16.78
C ASP A 165 -4.99 10.32 15.32
N GLY A 166 -5.57 9.29 14.68
CA GLY A 166 -5.27 8.88 13.32
C GLY A 166 -3.87 8.28 13.14
N LYS A 167 -3.19 7.84 14.21
CA LYS A 167 -1.87 7.22 14.10
C LYS A 167 -1.84 5.82 14.70
N LEU A 168 -1.12 4.95 14.03
CA LEU A 168 -0.89 3.57 14.45
C LEU A 168 0.61 3.28 14.41
N SER A 169 1.17 2.85 15.53
CA SER A 169 2.61 2.56 15.64
C SER A 169 3.04 1.38 14.77
N LEU A 170 2.16 0.40 14.55
CA LEU A 170 2.42 -0.78 13.75
C LEU A 170 1.11 -1.36 13.20
N ASN A 171 1.01 -1.56 11.88
CA ASN A 171 -0.14 -2.23 11.26
C ASN A 171 0.07 -3.74 11.04
N ALA A 172 -0.98 -4.42 10.56
CA ALA A 172 -0.96 -5.87 10.33
C ALA A 172 0.06 -6.32 9.26
N ALA A 173 0.38 -5.43 8.31
CA ALA A 173 1.41 -5.65 7.28
C ALA A 173 2.85 -5.38 7.78
N GLY A 174 2.99 -4.95 9.04
CA GLY A 174 4.27 -4.69 9.68
C GLY A 174 4.92 -3.36 9.26
N PHE A 175 4.13 -2.40 8.77
CA PHE A 175 4.56 -1.01 8.60
C PHE A 175 4.43 -0.26 9.91
N GLU A 176 5.43 0.58 10.18
CA GLU A 176 5.45 1.50 11.31
C GLU A 176 4.92 2.87 10.91
N ASP A 177 4.55 3.70 11.90
CA ASP A 177 4.11 5.09 11.73
C ASP A 177 3.00 5.26 10.68
N VAL A 178 1.99 4.41 10.77
CA VAL A 178 0.86 4.34 9.84
C VAL A 178 -0.15 5.42 10.19
N ALA A 179 -0.62 6.16 9.18
CA ALA A 179 -1.71 7.12 9.35
C ALA A 179 -3.06 6.46 9.02
N PHE A 180 -4.10 6.84 9.76
CA PHE A 180 -5.45 6.28 9.67
C PHE A 180 -6.47 7.36 9.31
N GLY A 181 -7.41 7.01 8.44
CA GLY A 181 -8.48 7.90 7.97
C GLY A 181 -8.46 8.14 6.46
N PRO A 182 -9.56 8.68 5.91
CA PRO A 182 -9.70 8.83 4.46
C PRO A 182 -8.77 9.88 3.86
N ALA A 183 -8.26 10.83 4.63
CA ALA A 183 -7.39 11.90 4.12
C ALA A 183 -6.13 12.10 4.96
N VAL A 184 -5.00 12.29 4.28
CA VAL A 184 -3.68 12.53 4.88
C VAL A 184 -2.93 13.67 4.20
N SER A 185 -2.06 14.34 4.94
CA SER A 185 -1.02 15.22 4.43
C SER A 185 0.26 14.41 4.26
N VAL A 186 0.84 14.44 3.07
CA VAL A 186 2.10 13.76 2.77
C VAL A 186 3.16 14.81 2.49
N THR A 187 4.23 14.80 3.29
CA THR A 187 5.37 15.72 3.16
C THR A 187 6.58 14.97 2.62
N ASN A 188 7.20 15.52 1.58
CA ASN A 188 8.46 15.01 1.05
C ASN A 188 9.64 15.58 1.85
N LEU A 189 10.33 14.74 2.62
CA LEU A 189 11.51 15.08 3.40
C LEU A 189 12.79 14.45 2.84
N VAL A 190 12.74 13.94 1.60
CA VAL A 190 13.89 13.30 0.94
C VAL A 190 15.00 14.34 0.78
N PRO A 191 16.22 14.07 1.28
CA PRO A 191 17.31 15.03 1.16
C PRO A 191 17.78 15.11 -0.29
N ASN A 192 18.21 16.30 -0.71
CA ASN A 192 18.73 16.54 -2.06
C ASN A 192 20.14 15.94 -2.21
N LEU A 193 20.20 14.62 -2.42
CA LEU A 193 21.42 13.86 -2.61
C LEU A 193 21.46 13.28 -4.03
N PRO A 194 22.60 13.31 -4.75
CA PRO A 194 22.70 12.78 -6.11
C PRO A 194 22.23 11.33 -6.25
N LYS A 195 22.48 10.48 -5.24
CA LYS A 195 22.08 9.06 -5.21
C LYS A 195 20.57 8.84 -5.09
N LEU A 196 19.81 9.84 -4.65
CA LEU A 196 18.36 9.80 -4.42
C LEU A 196 17.58 10.51 -5.54
N LYS A 197 18.26 11.30 -6.38
CA LYS A 197 17.63 12.06 -7.46
C LYS A 197 16.96 11.13 -8.48
N GLY A 198 15.76 11.49 -8.93
CA GLY A 198 14.99 10.74 -9.92
C GLY A 198 14.34 9.45 -9.42
N ARG A 199 14.45 9.12 -8.12
CA ARG A 199 13.73 7.99 -7.53
C ARG A 199 12.26 8.34 -7.28
N GLY A 200 11.41 7.32 -7.38
CA GLY A 200 10.03 7.37 -6.91
C GLY A 200 9.95 6.81 -5.49
N TRP A 201 9.28 7.52 -4.60
CA TRP A 201 9.01 7.10 -3.22
C TRP A 201 7.56 6.65 -3.12
N HIS A 202 7.33 5.55 -2.40
CA HIS A 202 6.05 4.85 -2.48
C HIS A 202 5.27 5.03 -1.18
N VAL A 203 4.09 5.64 -1.28
CA VAL A 203 3.07 5.59 -0.23
C VAL A 203 2.01 4.59 -0.67
N VAL A 204 1.58 3.72 0.23
CA VAL A 204 0.53 2.74 -0.03
C VAL A 204 -0.68 3.13 0.79
N LEU A 205 -1.80 3.36 0.10
CA LEU A 205 -3.13 3.35 0.69
C LEU A 205 -3.62 1.89 0.74
N GLN A 206 -4.10 1.46 1.90
CA GLN A 206 -4.82 0.22 2.10
C GLN A 206 -6.26 0.55 2.52
N VAL A 207 -7.23 0.09 1.72
CA VAL A 207 -8.66 0.20 2.01
C VAL A 207 -9.22 -1.18 2.30
N ARG A 208 -9.81 -1.37 3.48
CA ARG A 208 -10.36 -2.65 3.92
C ARG A 208 -11.85 -2.52 4.27
N THR A 209 -12.67 -3.44 3.77
CA THR A 209 -14.11 -3.49 4.09
C THR A 209 -14.35 -4.08 5.48
N LYS A 210 -15.38 -3.65 6.18
CA LYS A 210 -15.81 -4.23 7.47
C LYS A 210 -16.90 -5.28 7.35
N LYS A 211 -17.51 -5.44 6.18
CA LYS A 211 -18.62 -6.37 5.96
C LYS A 211 -18.19 -7.82 6.10
N GLY A 212 -18.99 -8.58 6.84
CA GLY A 212 -18.94 -10.03 6.87
C GLY A 212 -17.69 -10.61 7.54
N PRO A 213 -17.55 -11.95 7.52
CA PRO A 213 -16.43 -12.64 8.18
C PRO A 213 -15.13 -12.58 7.39
N TYR A 214 -15.18 -12.27 6.09
CA TYR A 214 -14.04 -12.25 5.18
C TYR A 214 -13.90 -10.85 4.54
N PRO A 215 -13.16 -9.94 5.18
CA PRO A 215 -13.00 -8.58 4.70
C PRO A 215 -12.11 -8.55 3.45
N ILE A 216 -12.47 -7.75 2.46
CA ILE A 216 -11.67 -7.58 1.26
C ILE A 216 -10.84 -6.30 1.36
N THR A 217 -9.56 -6.42 1.01
CA THR A 217 -8.62 -5.30 0.99
C THR A 217 -8.23 -4.94 -0.44
N ARG A 218 -8.27 -3.65 -0.76
CA ARG A 218 -7.73 -3.06 -1.99
C ARG A 218 -6.72 -1.98 -1.64
N TYR A 219 -5.85 -1.67 -2.59
CA TYR A 219 -4.73 -0.79 -2.38
C TYR A 219 -4.71 0.29 -3.45
N LYS A 220 -3.94 1.35 -3.18
CA LYS A 220 -3.47 2.26 -4.20
C LYS A 220 -2.02 2.63 -3.90
N GLN A 221 -1.14 2.41 -4.87
CA GLN A 221 0.22 2.91 -4.82
C GLN A 221 0.25 4.39 -5.24
N ILE A 222 0.87 5.23 -4.44
CA ILE A 222 1.14 6.63 -4.76
C ILE A 222 2.66 6.78 -4.89
N VAL A 223 3.11 7.08 -6.10
CA VAL A 223 4.53 7.24 -6.44
C VAL A 223 4.88 8.72 -6.45
N ILE A 224 5.62 9.14 -5.42
CA ILE A 224 6.08 10.49 -5.20
C ILE A 224 7.43 10.69 -5.88
N LYS A 225 7.49 11.63 -6.83
CA LYS A 225 8.73 12.07 -7.46
C LYS A 225 9.18 13.41 -6.89
N SER A 226 10.49 13.57 -6.71
CA SER A 226 11.11 14.87 -6.51
C SER A 226 11.62 15.35 -7.86
N GLU A 227 11.13 16.50 -8.32
CA GLU A 227 11.77 17.27 -9.40
C GLU A 227 13.04 17.97 -8.89
#